data_AF-A0A1Z9GA56-F1
#
_entry.id   AF-A0A1Z9GA56-F1
#
_cell.length_a   1.000
_cell.length_b   1.000
_cell.length_c   1.000
_cell.angle_alpha   90.00
_cell.angle_beta   90.00
_cell.angle_gamma   90.00
#
_symmetry.space_group_name_H-M   'P 1'
#
loop_
_entity.id
_entity.type
_entity.pdbx_description
1 polymer ?
#
loop_
_entity_poly.entity_id
_entity_poly.type
_entity_poly.pdbx_seq_one_letter_code
_entity_poly.pdbx_strand_id
1 'polypeptide(L)'
;MWHYGDAEFTSEMIQDYIGFVYVITDLTNKKKYVGKKLFNSTRRLAPLKGKTRKRRVVKESDWKDYFGSSDEVKLLVEENGIDSFHREIIHLCDSKGEMSYLEAKEQFDREVLLSDEYYNGIINCKIHKSHVKGLKNV
;
A
#
# COMPACT_ATOMS: atom_id res chain seq x y z
N MET A 1 13.72 4.59 -4.43
CA MET A 1 13.18 4.97 -3.10
C MET A 1 11.68 5.21 -3.22
N TRP A 2 10.98 5.53 -2.12
CA TRP A 2 9.60 6.03 -2.16
C TRP A 2 9.62 7.55 -2.21
N HIS A 3 8.74 8.14 -3.01
CA HIS A 3 8.52 9.59 -3.07
C HIS A 3 7.13 9.96 -2.53
N TYR A 4 6.99 11.14 -1.92
CA TYR A 4 5.71 11.71 -1.52
C TYR A 4 5.69 13.17 -1.96
N GLY A 5 4.99 13.45 -3.06
CA GLY A 5 5.16 14.70 -3.80
C GLY A 5 6.60 14.84 -4.30
N ASP A 6 7.19 16.03 -4.12
CA ASP A 6 8.55 16.33 -4.58
C ASP A 6 9.66 15.82 -3.65
N ALA A 7 9.32 15.20 -2.52
CA ALA A 7 10.26 14.75 -1.51
C ALA A 7 10.44 13.24 -1.49
N GLU A 8 11.64 12.77 -1.13
CA GLU A 8 11.86 11.37 -0.75
C GLU A 8 11.14 11.09 0.58
N PHE A 9 10.38 9.99 0.64
CA PHE A 9 9.64 9.59 1.82
C PHE A 9 10.53 8.82 2.80
N THR A 10 10.71 9.36 4.01
CA THR A 10 11.56 8.76 5.04
C THR A 10 10.75 8.17 6.20
N SER A 11 11.42 7.43 7.10
CA SER A 11 10.73 6.78 8.23
C SER A 11 10.14 7.79 9.22
N GLU A 12 10.74 8.98 9.32
CA GLU A 12 10.29 10.09 10.17
C GLU A 12 8.96 10.68 9.69
N MET A 13 8.66 10.56 8.39
CA MET A 13 7.40 11.05 7.79
C MET A 13 6.21 10.12 8.07
N ILE A 14 6.43 8.91 8.59
CA ILE A 14 5.36 7.96 8.92
C ILE A 14 4.45 8.51 10.02
N GLN A 15 4.99 9.20 11.02
CA GLN A 15 4.22 9.72 12.16
C GLN A 15 3.26 8.67 12.75
N ASP A 16 1.97 8.97 12.85
CA ASP A 16 0.93 8.07 13.36
C ASP A 16 0.22 7.25 12.28
N TYR A 17 0.59 7.44 10.99
CA TYR A 17 -0.02 6.72 9.89
C TYR A 17 0.31 5.22 9.96
N ILE A 18 -0.66 4.37 9.61
CA ILE A 18 -0.49 2.92 9.70
C ILE A 18 -0.06 2.28 8.38
N GLY A 19 -0.18 3.03 7.29
CA GLY A 19 0.05 2.57 5.94
C GLY A 19 -0.26 3.66 4.92
N PHE A 20 -0.19 3.28 3.66
CA PHE A 20 -0.27 4.21 2.55
C PHE A 20 -0.85 3.57 1.29
N VAL A 21 -1.40 4.40 0.42
CA VAL A 21 -1.75 4.06 -0.96
C VAL A 21 -0.67 4.62 -1.87
N TYR A 22 -0.33 3.89 -2.92
CA TYR A 22 0.78 4.22 -3.81
C TYR A 22 0.46 3.98 -5.29
N VAL A 23 1.28 4.61 -6.14
CA VAL A 23 1.42 4.32 -7.56
C VAL A 23 2.87 3.90 -7.83
N ILE A 24 3.03 2.82 -8.58
CA ILE A 24 4.33 2.41 -9.13
C ILE A 24 4.26 2.64 -10.63
N THR A 25 5.28 3.29 -11.20
CA THR A 25 5.40 3.53 -12.64
C THR A 25 6.61 2.79 -13.18
N ASP A 26 6.38 1.91 -14.15
CA ASP A 26 7.44 1.34 -14.97
C ASP A 26 7.97 2.43 -15.91
N LEU A 27 9.23 2.80 -15.76
CA LEU A 27 9.85 3.88 -16.53
C LEU A 27 10.13 3.49 -17.98
N THR A 28 10.17 2.19 -18.29
CA THR A 28 10.47 1.65 -19.63
C THR A 28 9.30 1.81 -20.59
N ASN A 29 8.07 1.66 -20.10
CA ASN A 29 6.84 1.66 -20.92
C ASN A 29 5.73 2.59 -20.39
N LYS A 30 5.96 3.25 -19.25
CA LYS A 30 5.03 4.19 -18.59
C LYS A 30 3.74 3.59 -18.02
N LYS A 31 3.62 2.26 -18.02
CA LYS A 31 2.54 1.57 -17.33
C LYS A 31 2.67 1.71 -15.82
N LYS A 32 1.53 1.64 -15.14
CA LYS A 32 1.40 1.95 -13.73
C LYS A 32 0.72 0.83 -12.94
N TYR A 33 0.90 0.82 -11.63
CA TYR A 33 0.21 -0.07 -10.72
C TYR A 33 -0.23 0.69 -9.47
N VAL A 34 -1.50 0.58 -9.11
CA VAL A 34 -2.07 1.20 -7.90
C VAL A 34 -2.29 0.14 -6.83
N GLY A 35 -1.80 0.39 -5.62
CA GLY A 35 -2.01 -0.51 -4.49
C GLY A 35 -1.83 0.17 -3.14
N LYS A 36 -1.83 -0.63 -2.07
CA LYS A 36 -1.61 -0.15 -0.70
C LYS A 36 -0.65 -1.03 0.09
N LYS A 37 0.01 -0.44 1.09
CA LYS A 37 0.94 -1.14 1.98
C LYS A 37 0.83 -0.62 3.41
N LEU A 38 0.85 -1.53 4.38
CA LEU A 38 0.98 -1.18 5.80
C LEU A 38 2.45 -0.97 6.14
N PHE A 39 2.77 -0.03 7.04
CA PHE A 39 4.12 0.12 7.58
C PHE A 39 4.49 -0.97 8.60
N ASN A 40 3.49 -1.55 9.25
CA ASN A 40 3.69 -2.63 10.23
C ASN A 40 2.75 -3.80 9.99
N SER A 41 3.28 -5.01 10.22
CA SER A 41 2.52 -6.24 10.30
C SER A 41 2.23 -6.62 11.74
N THR A 42 1.00 -7.02 12.01
CA THR A 42 0.57 -7.50 13.33
C THR A 42 0.24 -8.99 13.25
N ARG A 43 0.95 -9.80 14.04
CA ARG A 43 0.67 -11.24 14.20
C ARG A 43 0.22 -11.57 15.62
N ARG A 44 -0.64 -12.59 15.74
CA ARG A 44 -1.05 -13.13 17.04
C ARG A 44 -0.27 -14.40 17.35
N LEU A 45 0.49 -14.39 18.45
CA LEU A 45 1.21 -15.55 18.94
C LEU A 45 0.41 -16.29 20.01
N ALA A 46 0.81 -17.55 20.26
CA ALA A 46 0.28 -18.34 21.35
C ALA A 46 0.44 -17.60 22.71
N PRO A 47 -0.53 -17.75 23.63
CA PRO A 47 -0.39 -17.28 25.00
C PRO A 47 0.86 -17.84 25.69
N LEU A 48 1.34 -17.17 26.73
CA LEU A 48 2.38 -17.73 27.60
C LEU A 48 1.77 -18.82 28.50
N LYS A 49 2.62 -19.70 29.04
CA LYS A 49 2.20 -20.74 30.00
C LYS A 49 1.39 -20.09 31.13
N GLY A 50 0.17 -20.59 31.36
CA GLY A 50 -0.74 -20.07 32.40
C GLY A 50 -1.52 -18.80 32.02
N LYS A 51 -1.46 -18.33 30.77
CA LYS A 51 -2.29 -17.23 30.25
C LYS A 51 -3.21 -17.73 29.13
N THR A 52 -4.39 -17.11 29.00
CA THR A 52 -5.38 -17.48 27.96
C THR A 52 -5.39 -16.51 26.78
N ARG A 53 -5.02 -15.23 27.00
CA ARG A 53 -5.01 -14.22 25.94
C ARG A 53 -3.82 -14.42 24.99
N LYS A 54 -4.11 -14.45 23.69
CA LYS A 54 -3.09 -14.45 22.62
C LYS A 54 -2.26 -13.17 22.70
N ARG A 55 -0.97 -13.28 22.45
CA ARG A 55 -0.06 -12.13 22.45
C ARG A 55 -0.07 -11.45 21.08
N ARG A 56 -0.10 -10.12 21.07
CA ARG A 56 0.04 -9.32 19.85
C ARG A 56 1.51 -8.97 19.66
N VAL A 57 2.05 -9.26 18.49
CA VAL A 57 3.40 -8.84 18.08
C VAL A 57 3.25 -7.96 16.85
N VAL A 58 3.81 -6.76 16.94
CA VAL A 58 3.88 -5.79 15.85
C VAL A 58 5.33 -5.76 15.37
N LYS A 59 5.54 -5.85 14.05
CA LYS A 59 6.85 -5.73 13.41
C LYS A 59 6.73 -4.75 12.25
N GLU A 60 7.78 -3.99 11.98
CA GLU A 60 7.89 -3.26 10.71
C GLU A 60 7.80 -4.23 9.53
N SER A 61 7.13 -3.80 8.47
CA SER A 61 7.07 -4.56 7.23
C SER A 61 8.25 -4.22 6.32
N ASP A 62 8.35 -4.97 5.23
CA ASP A 62 9.20 -4.77 4.06
C ASP A 62 8.82 -3.53 3.21
N TRP A 63 8.20 -2.50 3.78
CA TRP A 63 7.61 -1.41 2.98
C TRP A 63 8.68 -0.65 2.17
N LYS A 64 9.91 -0.51 2.69
CA LYS A 64 11.02 0.20 2.03
C LYS A 64 11.43 -0.43 0.71
N ASP A 65 11.38 -1.76 0.62
CA ASP A 65 11.80 -2.54 -0.55
C ASP A 65 10.60 -3.11 -1.33
N TYR A 66 9.38 -2.66 -1.00
CA TYR A 66 8.16 -3.18 -1.60
C TYR A 66 7.88 -2.57 -2.98
N PHE A 67 7.50 -3.43 -3.94
CA PHE A 67 7.10 -3.04 -5.31
C PHE A 67 5.69 -3.51 -5.69
N GLY A 68 4.90 -3.97 -4.72
CA GLY A 68 3.49 -4.26 -4.93
C GLY A 68 3.10 -5.72 -4.76
N SER A 69 1.79 -5.95 -4.80
CA SER A 69 1.19 -7.25 -4.57
C SER A 69 1.02 -8.07 -5.84
N SER A 70 1.09 -7.44 -7.02
CA SER A 70 0.97 -8.13 -8.31
C SER A 70 2.22 -8.99 -8.57
N ASP A 71 2.01 -10.25 -8.92
CA ASP A 71 3.11 -11.15 -9.29
C ASP A 71 3.76 -10.72 -10.62
N GLU A 72 3.00 -10.14 -11.55
CA GLU A 72 3.53 -9.54 -12.77
C GLU A 72 4.50 -8.39 -12.46
N VAL A 73 4.12 -7.47 -11.58
CA VAL A 73 4.99 -6.33 -11.22
C VAL A 73 6.25 -6.81 -10.50
N LYS A 74 6.15 -7.82 -9.63
CA LYS A 74 7.34 -8.39 -8.98
C LYS A 74 8.30 -9.01 -9.99
N LEU A 75 7.78 -9.78 -10.95
CA LEU A 75 8.60 -10.40 -11.99
C LEU A 75 9.31 -9.32 -12.83
N LEU A 76 8.59 -8.28 -13.25
CA LEU A 76 9.20 -7.18 -14.01
C LEU A 76 10.29 -6.44 -13.22
N VAL A 77 10.15 -6.32 -11.90
CA VAL A 77 11.19 -5.73 -11.03
C VAL A 77 12.41 -6.64 -10.94
N GLU A 78 12.21 -7.96 -10.87
CA GLU A 78 13.29 -8.94 -10.89
C GLU A 78 14.05 -8.93 -12.24
N GLU A 79 13.33 -8.77 -13.35
CA GLU A 79 13.90 -8.76 -14.71
C GLU A 79 14.58 -7.44 -15.09
N ASN A 80 13.91 -6.31 -14.84
CA ASN A 80 14.36 -4.99 -15.30
C ASN A 80 15.15 -4.22 -14.23
N GLY A 81 15.20 -4.73 -13.00
CA GLY A 81 15.85 -4.09 -11.86
C GLY A 81 15.00 -2.98 -11.22
N ILE A 82 15.29 -2.72 -9.95
CA ILE A 82 14.55 -1.76 -9.12
C ILE A 82 14.58 -0.32 -9.63
N ASP A 83 15.64 0.08 -10.33
CA ASP A 83 15.83 1.44 -10.84
C ASP A 83 14.98 1.74 -12.08
N SER A 84 14.40 0.70 -12.70
CA SER A 84 13.44 0.83 -13.79
C SER A 84 12.05 1.27 -13.32
N PHE A 85 11.86 1.43 -12.00
CA PHE A 85 10.56 1.74 -11.40
C PHE A 85 10.62 2.98 -10.52
N HIS A 86 9.68 3.89 -10.76
CA HIS A 86 9.40 5.00 -9.86
C HIS A 86 8.26 4.61 -8.90
N ARG A 87 8.46 4.88 -7.60
CA ARG A 87 7.51 4.52 -6.54
C ARG A 87 7.05 5.77 -5.82
N GLU A 88 5.75 6.06 -5.90
CA GLU A 88 5.13 7.27 -5.37
C GLU A 88 4.03 6.90 -4.37
N ILE A 89 4.08 7.49 -3.17
CA ILE A 89 3.00 7.48 -2.20
C ILE A 89 2.02 8.58 -2.59
N ILE A 90 0.73 8.26 -2.63
CA ILE A 90 -0.33 9.22 -2.97
C ILE A 90 -1.25 9.52 -1.77
N HIS A 91 -1.37 8.60 -0.81
CA HIS A 91 -2.11 8.83 0.43
C HIS A 91 -1.39 8.20 1.61
N LEU A 92 -1.26 8.93 2.71
CA LEU A 92 -0.95 8.38 4.03
C LEU A 92 -2.26 8.14 4.78
N CYS A 93 -2.39 7.01 5.49
CA CYS A 93 -3.67 6.57 6.00
C CYS A 93 -3.62 6.22 7.49
N ASP A 94 -4.60 6.72 8.25
CA ASP A 94 -4.70 6.50 9.70
C ASP A 94 -5.30 5.14 10.06
N SER A 95 -6.03 4.53 9.12
CA SER A 95 -6.72 3.27 9.37
C SER A 95 -6.74 2.32 8.16
N LYS A 96 -6.93 1.03 8.43
CA LYS A 96 -6.99 0.01 7.37
C LYS A 96 -8.23 0.17 6.49
N GLY A 97 -9.31 0.63 7.10
CA GLY A 97 -10.57 0.87 6.42
C GLY A 97 -10.45 2.02 5.43
N GLU A 98 -9.89 3.12 5.89
CA GLU A 98 -9.58 4.31 5.09
C GLU A 98 -8.65 3.99 3.94
N MET A 99 -7.51 3.34 4.22
CA MET A 99 -6.54 2.92 3.21
C MET A 99 -7.18 2.01 2.14
N SER A 100 -8.10 1.13 2.53
CA SER A 100 -8.82 0.27 1.57
C SER A 100 -9.86 1.01 0.76
N TYR A 101 -10.45 2.07 1.31
CA TYR A 101 -11.37 2.94 0.59
C TYR A 101 -10.62 3.80 -0.41
N LEU A 102 -9.53 4.45 0.00
CA LEU A 102 -8.70 5.31 -0.85
C LEU A 102 -8.05 4.53 -1.99
N GLU A 103 -7.51 3.33 -1.74
CA GLU A 103 -7.00 2.46 -2.81
C GLU A 103 -8.09 2.15 -3.86
N ALA A 104 -9.27 1.72 -3.42
CA ALA A 104 -10.35 1.41 -4.33
C ALA A 104 -10.81 2.65 -5.11
N LYS A 105 -10.92 3.80 -4.43
CA LYS A 105 -11.26 5.09 -5.06
C LYS A 105 -10.25 5.45 -6.14
N GLU A 106 -8.96 5.40 -5.85
CA GLU A 106 -7.89 5.68 -6.82
C GLU A 106 -7.92 4.69 -7.99
N GLN A 107 -8.17 3.41 -7.73
CA GLN A 107 -8.29 2.40 -8.78
C GLN A 107 -9.51 2.65 -9.70
N PHE A 108 -10.65 3.08 -9.15
CA PHE A 108 -11.82 3.43 -9.94
C PHE A 108 -11.61 4.74 -10.72
N ASP A 109 -11.13 5.79 -10.07
CA ASP A 109 -10.93 7.11 -10.68
C ASP A 109 -9.89 7.07 -11.82
N ARG A 110 -8.91 6.19 -11.72
CA ARG A 110 -7.87 5.95 -12.75
C ARG A 110 -8.26 4.91 -13.78
N GLU A 111 -9.46 4.33 -13.66
CA GLU A 111 -9.99 3.33 -14.57
C GLU A 111 -9.02 2.16 -14.81
N VAL A 112 -8.37 1.67 -13.74
CA VAL A 112 -7.22 0.76 -13.86
C VAL A 112 -7.53 -0.59 -14.52
N LEU A 113 -8.81 -0.95 -14.65
CA LEU A 113 -9.27 -2.15 -15.36
C LEU A 113 -9.76 -1.87 -16.79
N LEU A 114 -9.94 -0.61 -17.16
CA LEU A 114 -10.45 -0.18 -18.47
C LEU A 114 -9.35 0.47 -19.33
N SER A 115 -8.20 0.78 -18.74
CA SER A 115 -7.05 1.38 -19.41
C SER A 115 -5.89 0.39 -19.52
N ASP A 116 -5.27 0.32 -20.70
CA ASP A 116 -4.05 -0.46 -20.95
C ASP A 116 -2.80 0.12 -20.27
N GLU A 117 -2.92 1.31 -19.67
CA GLU A 117 -1.84 1.97 -18.93
C GLU A 117 -1.59 1.34 -17.55
N TYR A 118 -2.42 0.41 -17.09
CA TYR A 118 -2.32 -0.16 -15.74
C TYR A 118 -2.11 -1.68 -15.76
N TYR A 119 -1.24 -2.16 -14.86
CA TYR A 119 -1.01 -3.58 -14.59
C TYR A 119 -2.06 -4.19 -13.64
N ASN A 120 -2.99 -3.40 -13.12
CA ASN A 120 -3.99 -3.90 -12.18
C ASN A 120 -4.94 -4.88 -12.88
N GLY A 121 -4.95 -6.14 -12.46
CA GLY A 121 -5.89 -7.15 -12.98
C GLY A 121 -7.22 -7.25 -12.20
N ILE A 122 -7.32 -6.61 -11.03
CA ILE A 122 -8.51 -6.68 -10.16
C ILE A 122 -8.59 -5.48 -9.22
N ILE A 123 -9.82 -5.07 -8.89
CA ILE A 123 -10.15 -4.20 -7.75
C ILE A 123 -10.88 -5.06 -6.71
N ASN A 124 -10.21 -5.37 -5.60
CA ASN A 124 -10.81 -6.15 -4.51
C ASN A 124 -10.96 -5.28 -3.27
N CYS A 125 -12.21 -4.96 -2.90
CA CYS A 125 -12.47 -4.10 -1.75
C CYS A 125 -13.63 -4.60 -0.89
N LYS A 126 -13.52 -4.35 0.43
CA LYS A 126 -14.60 -4.54 1.41
C LYS A 126 -14.68 -3.30 2.29
N ILE A 127 -15.69 -2.48 2.03
CA ILE A 127 -15.82 -1.13 2.61
C ILE A 127 -17.12 -1.04 3.39
N HIS A 128 -17.03 -0.58 4.65
CA HIS A 128 -18.17 -0.31 5.51
C HIS A 128 -18.24 1.18 5.84
N LYS A 129 -19.42 1.72 6.17
CA LYS A 129 -19.60 3.11 6.59
C LYS A 129 -18.67 3.52 7.75
N SER A 130 -18.30 2.59 8.62
CA SER A 130 -17.36 2.83 9.72
C SER A 130 -15.92 3.08 9.26
N HIS A 131 -15.52 2.59 8.09
CA HIS A 131 -14.16 2.72 7.56
C HIS A 131 -13.83 4.15 7.10
N VAL A 132 -14.83 4.93 6.72
CA VAL A 132 -14.67 6.25 6.11
C VAL A 132 -15.10 7.38 7.05
N LYS A 133 -15.23 7.11 8.35
CA LYS A 133 -15.63 8.14 9.32
C LYS A 133 -14.58 9.24 9.46
N GLY A 134 -13.29 8.90 9.39
CA GLY A 134 -12.19 9.87 9.46
C GLY A 134 -12.13 10.81 8.26
N LEU A 135 -12.57 10.34 7.09
CA LEU A 135 -12.52 11.10 5.84
C LEU A 135 -13.60 12.18 5.69
N LYS A 136 -14.56 12.29 6.62
CA LYS A 136 -15.69 13.22 6.48
C LYS A 136 -15.35 14.68 6.77
N ASN A 137 -14.21 14.94 7.38
CA ASN A 137 -13.86 16.26 7.91
C ASN A 137 -12.44 16.71 7.48
N VAL A 138 -11.95 16.19 6.36
CA VAL A 138 -10.74 16.70 5.68
C VAL A 138 -11.17 17.49 4.46
#